data_AF-A0A7S3B543-F1
#
_entry.id   AF-A0A7S3B543-F1
#
_cell.length_a   1.000
_cell.length_b   1.000
_cell.length_c   1.000
_cell.angle_alpha   90.00
_cell.angle_beta   90.00
_cell.angle_gamma   90.00
#
_symmetry.space_group_name_H-M   'P 1'
#
loop_
_entity.id
_entity.type
_entity.pdbx_description
1 polymer ?
#
loop_
_entity_poly.entity_id
_entity_poly.type
_entity_poly.pdbx_seq_one_letter_code
_entity_poly.pdbx_strand_id
1 'polypeptide(L)'
;YASKDWTALAGLYLPEATIIDGSRKGEKLATVSGAELSSYLSQQPYLTELQLTVTKVNAEVEYDGGELKTIHAQFDFSHVAGRFRVYRRLVQTPGGWKVDRELRPLDSPKAYNLLQPKRDIFGNVYMEMSV
;
A
#
# COMPACT_ATOMS: atom_id res chain seq x y z
N TYR A 1 -9.88 6.58 10.30
CA TYR A 1 -9.75 5.26 10.95
C TYR A 1 -9.92 5.46 12.45
N ALA A 2 -10.99 4.92 13.05
CA ALA A 2 -11.34 5.17 14.46
C ALA A 2 -10.99 4.01 15.41
N SER A 3 -10.61 2.83 14.90
CA SER A 3 -10.10 1.72 15.73
C SER A 3 -8.68 1.37 15.32
N LYS A 4 -7.75 1.34 16.29
CA LYS A 4 -6.40 0.77 16.14
C LYS A 4 -6.47 -0.76 16.07
N ASP A 5 -7.40 -1.28 15.28
CA ASP A 5 -7.59 -2.72 15.09
C ASP A 5 -6.67 -3.20 13.97
N TRP A 6 -5.40 -3.40 14.34
CA TRP A 6 -4.36 -3.87 13.43
C TRP A 6 -4.66 -5.26 12.88
N THR A 7 -5.43 -6.06 13.61
CA THR A 7 -5.87 -7.39 13.17
C THR A 7 -6.92 -7.27 12.06
N ALA A 8 -7.94 -6.43 12.24
CA ALA A 8 -8.92 -6.16 11.18
C ALA A 8 -8.26 -5.56 9.93
N LEU A 9 -7.29 -4.65 10.11
CA LEU A 9 -6.53 -4.09 8.99
C LEU A 9 -5.68 -5.15 8.28
N ALA A 10 -4.97 -6.00 9.03
CA ALA A 10 -4.20 -7.10 8.47
C ALA A 10 -5.08 -8.11 7.73
N GLY A 11 -6.32 -8.30 8.17
CA GLY A 11 -7.32 -9.12 7.48
C GLY A 11 -7.68 -8.61 6.07
N LEU A 12 -7.34 -7.38 5.69
CA LEU A 12 -7.51 -6.85 4.33
C LEU A 12 -6.39 -7.29 3.37
N TYR A 13 -5.31 -7.87 3.88
CA TYR A 13 -4.15 -8.28 3.09
C TYR A 13 -4.18 -9.80 2.86
N LEU A 14 -3.59 -10.25 1.75
CA LEU A 14 -3.25 -11.66 1.58
C LEU A 14 -2.18 -12.07 2.61
N PRO A 15 -2.17 -13.32 3.10
CA PRO A 15 -1.11 -13.81 3.98
C PRO A 15 0.31 -13.59 3.41
N GLU A 16 0.46 -13.80 2.11
CA GLU A 16 1.68 -13.63 1.31
C GLU A 16 1.91 -12.21 0.80
N ALA A 17 1.08 -11.24 1.22
CA ALA A 17 1.17 -9.87 0.72
C ALA A 17 2.56 -9.29 0.99
N THR A 18 3.11 -8.59 0.00
CA THR A 18 4.42 -7.95 0.11
C THR A 18 4.26 -6.49 0.48
N ILE A 19 4.75 -6.11 1.65
CA ILE A 19 4.65 -4.73 2.15
C ILE A 19 6.05 -4.16 2.25
N ILE A 20 6.27 -3.04 1.58
CA ILE A 20 7.56 -2.36 1.52
C ILE A 20 7.44 -1.06 2.30
N ASP A 21 8.12 -0.98 3.45
CA ASP A 21 8.16 0.22 4.28
C ASP A 21 9.49 0.98 4.12
N GLY A 22 9.42 2.08 3.35
CA GLY A 22 10.50 3.02 3.09
C GLY A 22 10.59 4.18 4.08
N SER A 23 9.77 4.21 5.15
CA SER A 23 9.84 5.26 6.19
C SER A 23 11.01 5.04 7.17
N ARG A 24 11.58 3.84 7.21
CA ARG A 24 12.67 3.50 8.12
C ARG A 24 14.00 4.13 7.69
N LYS A 25 14.69 4.78 8.64
CA LYS A 25 16.08 5.23 8.47
C LYS A 25 17.02 4.01 8.51
N GLY A 26 17.38 3.49 7.34
CA GLY A 26 18.29 2.37 7.14
C GLY A 26 18.19 1.83 5.71
N GLU A 27 19.19 1.08 5.23
CA GLU A 27 19.28 0.65 3.82
C GLU A 27 18.28 -0.45 3.42
N LYS A 28 17.71 -1.18 4.38
CA LYS A 28 16.73 -2.22 4.09
C LYS A 28 15.31 -1.70 4.17
N LEU A 29 14.67 -1.66 3.01
CA LEU A 29 13.22 -1.67 2.90
C LEU A 29 12.70 -2.88 3.67
N ALA A 30 11.81 -2.66 4.63
CA ALA A 30 11.22 -3.77 5.36
C ALA A 30 10.21 -4.45 4.44
N THR A 31 10.48 -5.68 4.03
CA THR A 31 9.49 -6.58 3.44
C THR A 31 8.75 -7.26 4.57
N VAL A 32 7.46 -6.99 4.71
CA VAL A 32 6.60 -7.61 5.73
C VAL A 32 5.53 -8.42 5.01
N SER A 33 5.35 -9.68 5.41
CA SER A 33 4.25 -10.51 4.91
C SER A 33 2.92 -10.04 5.51
N GLY A 34 1.80 -10.24 4.82
CA GLY A 34 0.48 -9.89 5.37
C GLY A 34 0.17 -10.63 6.68
N ALA A 35 0.69 -11.84 6.86
CA ALA A 35 0.59 -12.60 8.12
C ALA A 35 1.28 -11.91 9.31
N GLU A 36 2.37 -11.18 9.06
CA GLU A 36 3.14 -10.47 10.08
C GLU A 36 2.68 -9.02 10.28
N LEU A 37 1.77 -8.53 9.42
CA LEU A 37 1.41 -7.11 9.36
C LEU A 37 0.83 -6.59 10.67
N SER A 38 -0.06 -7.33 11.33
CA SER A 38 -0.67 -6.87 12.59
C SER A 38 0.40 -6.63 13.66
N SER A 39 1.31 -7.59 13.83
CA SER A 39 2.45 -7.47 14.75
C SER A 39 3.34 -6.29 14.35
N TYR A 40 3.66 -6.18 13.06
CA TYR A 40 4.48 -5.09 12.54
C TYR A 40 3.89 -3.71 12.81
N LEU A 41 2.59 -3.51 12.56
CA LEU A 41 1.89 -2.23 12.77
C LEU A 41 1.82 -1.86 14.25
N SER A 42 1.58 -2.84 15.13
CA SER A 42 1.50 -2.58 16.57
C SER A 42 2.82 -2.05 17.17
N GLN A 43 3.94 -2.33 16.52
CA GLN A 43 5.27 -1.88 16.93
C GLN A 43 5.66 -0.50 16.36
N GLN A 44 4.83 0.13 15.52
CA GLN A 44 5.16 1.43 14.93
C GLN A 44 4.66 2.59 15.81
N PRO A 45 5.56 3.30 16.52
CA PRO A 45 5.15 4.34 17.47
C PRO A 45 4.43 5.52 16.79
N TYR A 46 4.73 5.79 15.52
CA TYR A 46 4.11 6.87 14.75
C TYR A 46 2.67 6.58 14.28
N LEU A 47 2.18 5.34 14.41
CA LEU A 47 0.78 4.99 14.10
C LEU A 47 -0.18 5.28 15.28
N THR A 48 0.32 5.80 16.40
CA THR A 48 -0.48 6.07 17.60
C THR A 48 -1.38 7.29 17.50
N GLU A 49 -1.09 8.25 16.60
CA GLU A 49 -1.88 9.47 16.33
C GLU A 49 -2.40 9.52 14.88
N LEU A 50 -2.65 8.34 14.31
CA LEU A 50 -2.92 8.20 12.89
C LEU A 50 -4.37 8.56 12.53
N GLN A 51 -4.63 9.83 12.21
CA GLN A 51 -5.81 10.20 11.44
C GLN A 51 -5.56 9.90 9.97
N LEU A 52 -6.03 8.76 9.47
CA LEU A 52 -5.99 8.51 8.02
C LEU A 52 -7.25 9.09 7.38
N THR A 53 -7.08 10.16 6.62
CA THR A 53 -8.06 10.65 5.66
C THR A 53 -7.58 10.30 4.26
N VAL A 54 -8.36 9.52 3.53
CA VAL A 54 -8.10 9.26 2.11
C VAL A 54 -8.54 10.50 1.35
N THR A 55 -7.60 11.26 0.81
CA THR A 55 -7.92 12.52 0.10
C THR A 55 -8.05 12.34 -1.41
N LYS A 56 -7.42 11.31 -1.97
CA LYS A 56 -7.49 10.98 -3.39
C LYS A 56 -7.27 9.48 -3.59
N VAL A 57 -8.03 8.91 -4.53
CA VAL A 57 -7.82 7.55 -5.05
C VAL A 57 -7.68 7.65 -6.56
N ASN A 58 -6.52 7.24 -7.07
CA ASN A 58 -6.32 6.97 -8.50
C ASN A 58 -6.21 5.46 -8.64
N ALA A 59 -6.98 4.86 -9.55
CA ALA A 59 -7.00 3.43 -9.78
C ALA A 59 -6.83 3.09 -11.26
N GLU A 60 -5.88 2.22 -11.57
CA GLU A 60 -5.85 1.49 -12.84
C GLU A 60 -6.36 0.06 -12.60
N VAL A 61 -7.05 -0.48 -13.60
CA VAL A 61 -7.73 -1.76 -13.53
C VAL A 61 -7.25 -2.68 -14.64
N GLU A 62 -6.86 -3.89 -14.28
CA GLU A 62 -6.49 -4.93 -15.25
C GLU A 62 -7.62 -5.94 -15.38
N TYR A 63 -7.97 -6.27 -16.62
CA TYR A 63 -8.96 -7.28 -16.94
C TYR A 63 -8.30 -8.51 -17.55
N ASP A 64 -8.79 -9.69 -17.19
CA ASP A 64 -8.44 -10.96 -17.81
C ASP A 64 -9.73 -11.72 -18.13
N GLY A 65 -9.89 -12.12 -19.40
CA GLY A 65 -11.13 -12.76 -19.87
C GLY A 65 -12.40 -11.91 -19.70
N GLY A 66 -12.29 -10.58 -19.60
CA GLY A 66 -13.41 -9.68 -19.35
C GLY A 66 -13.77 -9.50 -17.86
N GLU A 67 -13.05 -10.16 -16.95
CA GLU A 67 -13.19 -9.99 -15.52
C GLU A 67 -12.11 -9.07 -14.96
N LEU A 68 -12.50 -8.16 -14.06
CA LEU A 68 -11.57 -7.33 -13.31
C LEU A 68 -10.71 -8.21 -12.38
N LYS A 69 -9.39 -8.23 -12.59
CA LYS A 69 -8.46 -9.04 -11.79
C LYS A 69 -7.63 -8.24 -10.80
N THR A 70 -7.16 -7.07 -11.22
CA THR A 70 -6.21 -6.28 -10.45
C THR A 70 -6.67 -4.82 -10.37
N ILE A 71 -6.45 -4.18 -9.21
CA ILE A 71 -6.61 -2.75 -9.02
C ILE A 71 -5.29 -2.17 -8.49
N HIS A 72 -4.74 -1.19 -9.18
CA HIS A 72 -3.55 -0.45 -8.78
C HIS A 72 -3.98 0.90 -8.20
N ALA A 73 -3.97 1.05 -6.88
CA ALA A 73 -4.55 2.19 -6.20
C ALA A 73 -3.50 3.05 -5.46
N GLN A 74 -3.54 4.36 -5.67
CA GLN A 74 -2.80 5.33 -4.88
C GLN A 74 -3.71 5.95 -3.82
N PHE A 75 -3.24 6.01 -2.57
CA PHE A 75 -3.92 6.65 -1.45
C PHE A 75 -3.07 7.78 -0.90
N ASP A 76 -3.64 8.98 -0.80
CA ASP A 76 -3.03 10.10 -0.08
C ASP A 76 -3.59 10.14 1.34
N PHE A 77 -2.69 10.16 2.34
CA PHE A 77 -3.01 10.22 3.76
C PHE A 77 -2.46 11.50 4.38
N SER A 78 -3.19 12.06 5.36
CA SER A 78 -2.78 13.25 6.11
C SER A 78 -2.63 12.93 7.59
N HIS A 79 -1.41 12.96 8.12
CA HIS A 79 -1.10 12.81 9.54
C HIS A 79 -0.81 14.18 10.20
N VAL A 80 -0.88 14.26 11.53
CA VAL A 80 -0.54 15.49 12.28
C VAL A 80 0.89 15.98 12.00
N ALA A 81 1.80 15.06 11.68
CA ALA A 81 3.20 15.37 11.32
C ALA A 81 3.42 15.60 9.80
N GLY A 82 2.39 15.51 8.96
CA GLY A 82 2.51 15.74 7.51
C GLY A 82 1.69 14.78 6.65
N ARG A 83 1.74 14.99 5.33
CA ARG A 83 1.07 14.13 4.35
C ARG A 83 2.03 13.06 3.85
N PHE A 84 1.52 11.87 3.59
CA PHE A 84 2.27 10.80 2.94
C PHE A 84 1.37 10.04 1.97
N ARG A 85 1.99 9.44 0.96
CA ARG A 85 1.29 8.72 -0.08
C ARG A 85 1.59 7.23 0.00
N VAL A 86 0.64 6.39 -0.34
CA VAL A 86 0.77 4.93 -0.34
C VAL A 86 0.28 4.40 -1.66
N TYR A 87 0.93 3.34 -2.13
CA TYR A 87 0.44 2.55 -3.24
C TYR A 87 -0.01 1.18 -2.74
N ARG A 88 -1.12 0.67 -3.29
CA ARG A 88 -1.60 -0.68 -3.05
C ARG A 88 -1.99 -1.34 -4.36
N ARG A 89 -1.61 -2.61 -4.50
CA ARG A 89 -2.21 -3.49 -5.49
C ARG A 89 -3.23 -4.36 -4.77
N LEU A 90 -4.44 -4.40 -5.33
CA LEU A 90 -5.51 -5.26 -4.86
C LEU A 90 -5.76 -6.31 -5.94
N VAL A 91 -5.98 -7.54 -5.50
CA VAL A 91 -6.32 -8.67 -6.36
C VAL A 91 -7.65 -9.26 -5.93
N GLN A 92 -8.41 -9.74 -6.90
CA GLN A 92 -9.68 -10.39 -6.63
C GLN A 92 -9.42 -11.79 -6.07
N THR A 93 -10.09 -12.11 -4.95
CA THR A 93 -10.08 -13.45 -4.36
C THR A 93 -11.51 -13.98 -4.26
N PRO A 94 -11.72 -15.29 -4.01
CA PRO A 94 -13.06 -15.82 -3.74
C PRO A 94 -13.77 -15.14 -2.55
N GLY A 95 -13.00 -14.59 -1.59
CA GLY A 95 -13.51 -13.85 -0.43
C GLY A 95 -13.62 -12.33 -0.65
N GLY A 96 -13.49 -11.86 -1.89
CA GLY A 96 -13.46 -10.44 -2.26
C GLY A 96 -12.06 -9.88 -2.45
N TRP A 97 -11.94 -8.57 -2.52
CA TRP A 97 -10.68 -7.88 -2.79
C TRP A 97 -9.71 -7.95 -1.60
N LYS A 98 -8.46 -8.32 -1.88
CA LYS A 98 -7.37 -8.33 -0.90
C LYS A 98 -6.17 -7.55 -1.42
N VAL A 99 -5.43 -6.93 -0.51
CA VAL A 99 -4.15 -6.29 -0.83
C VAL A 99 -3.08 -7.37 -0.91
N ASP A 100 -2.47 -7.55 -2.08
CA ASP A 100 -1.30 -8.43 -2.25
C ASP A 100 0.01 -7.65 -2.17
N ARG A 101 -0.05 -6.32 -2.34
CA ARG A 101 1.13 -5.46 -2.32
C ARG A 101 0.84 -4.09 -1.76
N GLU A 102 1.73 -3.59 -0.91
CA GLU A 102 1.73 -2.21 -0.44
C GLU A 102 3.12 -1.62 -0.47
N LEU A 103 3.21 -0.35 -0.86
CA LEU A 103 4.41 0.47 -0.69
C LEU A 103 4.07 1.74 0.08
N ARG A 104 4.89 2.04 1.10
CA ARG A 104 4.75 3.27 1.88
C ARG A 104 6.09 3.81 2.42
N PRO A 105 6.30 5.12 2.48
CA PRO A 105 5.60 6.14 1.73
C PRO A 105 6.08 6.12 0.26
N LEU A 106 5.17 6.33 -0.69
CA LEU A 106 5.44 6.36 -2.13
C LEU A 106 6.42 7.47 -2.52
N ASP A 107 6.37 8.57 -1.78
CA ASP A 107 7.24 9.73 -1.92
C ASP A 107 8.67 9.49 -1.41
N SER A 108 8.99 8.31 -0.87
CA SER A 108 10.37 7.94 -0.53
C SER A 108 11.20 7.69 -1.81
N PRO A 109 12.36 8.36 -2.00
CA PRO A 109 13.24 8.08 -3.14
C PRO A 109 13.70 6.62 -3.22
N LYS A 110 13.82 5.95 -2.06
CA LYS A 110 14.16 4.52 -1.97
C LYS A 110 13.04 3.63 -2.53
N ALA A 111 11.80 4.02 -2.30
CA ALA A 111 10.60 3.35 -2.77
C ALA A 111 10.43 3.53 -4.29
N TYR A 112 10.72 4.73 -4.79
CA TYR A 112 10.68 5.06 -6.22
C TYR A 112 11.65 4.22 -7.05
N ASN A 113 12.84 3.89 -6.54
CA ASN A 113 13.84 3.10 -7.29
C ASN A 113 13.50 1.61 -7.44
N LEU A 114 12.63 1.07 -6.59
CA LEU A 114 12.17 -0.34 -6.68
C LEU A 114 11.08 -0.56 -7.73
N LEU A 115 10.49 0.53 -8.22
CA LEU A 115 9.29 0.51 -9.02
C LEU A 115 9.59 1.26 -10.30
N GLN A 116 9.23 0.69 -11.44
CA GLN A 116 9.31 1.44 -12.68
C GLN A 116 8.05 2.30 -12.76
N PRO A 117 8.13 3.63 -12.58
CA PRO A 117 6.97 4.48 -12.68
C PRO A 117 6.45 4.43 -14.12
N LYS A 118 5.24 3.91 -14.30
CA LYS A 118 4.47 4.14 -15.51
C LYS A 118 3.58 5.37 -15.27
N ARG A 119 3.39 6.16 -16.32
CA ARG A 119 2.46 7.29 -16.32
C ARG A 119 1.32 6.98 -17.27
N ASP A 120 0.08 7.16 -16.84
CA ASP A 120 -1.03 7.17 -17.79
C ASP A 120 -1.01 8.47 -18.60
N ILE A 121 -1.88 8.50 -19.59
CA ILE A 121 -2.21 9.66 -20.41
C ILE A 121 -2.74 10.86 -19.59
N PHE A 122 -3.10 10.68 -18.32
CA PHE A 122 -3.55 11.73 -17.42
C PHE A 122 -2.44 12.21 -16.46
N GLY A 123 -1.23 11.66 -16.59
CA GLY A 123 -0.08 12.00 -15.76
C GLY A 123 -0.13 11.38 -14.35
N ASN A 124 -1.06 10.46 -14.08
CA ASN A 124 -1.05 9.69 -12.84
C ASN A 124 0.11 8.70 -12.89
N VAL A 125 0.87 8.65 -11.80
CA VAL A 125 1.94 7.67 -11.62
C VAL A 125 1.32 6.42 -11.02
N TYR A 126 1.49 5.29 -11.70
CA TYR A 126 1.23 3.96 -11.16
C TYR A 126 2.46 3.11 -11.39
N MET A 127 2.52 2.01 -10.66
CA MET A 127 3.75 1.30 -10.46
C MET A 127 3.56 -0.17 -10.78
N GLU A 128 4.36 -0.62 -11.73
CA GLU A 128 4.57 -2.03 -11.97
C GLU A 128 5.89 -2.40 -11.27
N MET A 129 5.87 -3.44 -10.42
CA MET A 129 7.14 -4.05 -10.02
C MET A 129 7.58 -4.90 -11.18
N SER A 130 8.79 -4.66 -11.68
CA SER A 130 9.49 -5.63 -12.50
C SER A 130 9.62 -6.92 -11.66
N VAL A 131 9.07 -8.01 -12.18
CA VAL A 131 9.27 -9.37 -11.63
C VAL A 131 10.70 -9.81 -11.91
#